data_AF-A0A8T3SX81-F1
#
_entry.id   AF-A0A8T3SX81-F1
#
_cell.length_a   1.000
_cell.length_b   1.000
_cell.length_c   1.000
_cell.angle_alpha   90.00
_cell.angle_beta   90.00
_cell.angle_gamma   90.00
#
_symmetry.space_group_name_H-M   'P 1'
#
loop_
_entity.id
_entity.type
_entity.pdbx_description
1 polymer ?
#
loop_
_entity_poly.entity_id
_entity_poly.type
_entity_poly.pdbx_seq_one_letter_code
_entity_poly.pdbx_strand_id
1 'polypeptide(L)' 'LQTTPHAKSAACYLNPQQAETLLLNGVERVRVMQGESEAILPLVLDETVPLNVAWIPAGLEGVSGLGASFGDIVLERA' A
#
# COMPACT_ATOMS: atom_id res chain seq x y z
N LEU A 1 27.46 9.56 -1.23
CA LEU A 1 26.69 8.63 -0.38
C LEU A 1 25.52 9.40 0.22
N GLN A 2 24.45 9.58 -0.55
CA GLN A 2 23.22 10.15 0.00
C GLN A 2 22.37 9.01 0.54
N THR A 3 22.54 8.70 1.81
CA THR A 3 21.61 7.86 2.57
C THR A 3 20.42 8.73 2.92
N THR A 4 19.43 8.83 2.02
CA THR A 4 18.15 9.44 2.37
C THR A 4 17.37 8.41 3.20
N PRO A 5 16.99 8.72 4.46
CA PRO A 5 16.19 7.83 5.32
C PRO A 5 14.72 7.68 4.85
N HIS A 6 14.46 7.85 3.55
CA HIS A 6 13.14 7.85 2.93
C HIS A 6 12.88 6.63 2.04
N ALA A 7 13.76 5.62 2.06
CA ALA A 7 13.45 4.32 1.48
C ALA A 7 12.45 3.58 2.39
N LYS A 8 11.22 4.10 2.48
CA LYS A 8 10.08 3.35 2.99
C LYS A 8 9.95 2.11 2.09
N SER A 9 10.00 0.93 2.69
CA SER A 9 9.93 -0.35 1.99
C SER A 9 8.71 -0.42 1.07
N ALA A 10 8.77 -1.21 0.00
CA ALA A 10 7.62 -1.47 -0.88
C ALA A 10 6.49 -2.12 -0.06
N ALA A 11 5.56 -1.29 0.42
CA ALA A 11 4.47 -1.66 1.31
C ALA A 11 3.24 -0.79 1.06
N CYS A 12 2.06 -1.32 1.38
CA CYS A 12 0.81 -0.60 1.38
C CYS A 12 0.61 0.02 2.75
N TYR A 13 0.69 1.34 2.84
CA TYR A 13 0.45 2.08 4.07
C TYR A 13 -1.03 2.48 4.14
N LEU A 14 -1.68 2.14 5.24
CA LEU A 14 -3.11 2.36 5.44
C LEU A 14 -3.37 2.89 6.84
N ASN A 15 -4.38 3.75 6.99
CA ASN A 15 -4.82 4.16 8.31
C ASN A 15 -5.35 2.94 9.11
N PRO A 16 -4.99 2.77 10.41
CA PRO A 16 -5.49 1.66 11.21
C PRO A 16 -7.02 1.55 11.24
N GLN A 17 -7.72 2.68 11.35
CA GLN A 17 -9.19 2.72 11.36
C GLN A 17 -9.79 2.31 10.00
N GLN A 18 -9.08 2.61 8.90
CA GLN A 18 -9.48 2.13 7.58
C GLN A 18 -9.25 0.62 7.45
N ALA A 19 -8.14 0.11 7.98
CA ALA A 19 -7.88 -1.33 8.04
C ALA A 19 -8.93 -2.06 8.89
N GLU A 20 -9.47 -1.44 9.94
CA GLU A 20 -10.56 -2.00 10.74
C GLU A 20 -11.84 -2.10 9.93
N THR A 21 -12.19 -1.01 9.24
CA THR A 21 -13.36 -0.93 8.37
C THR A 21 -13.31 -1.97 7.24
N LEU A 22 -12.12 -2.21 6.68
CA LEU A 22 -11.89 -3.19 5.61
C LEU A 22 -11.63 -4.62 6.11
N LEU A 23 -11.67 -4.86 7.44
CA LEU A 23 -11.35 -6.15 8.07
C LEU A 23 -9.95 -6.67 7.70
N LEU A 24 -9.00 -5.75 7.49
CA LEU A 24 -7.58 -6.03 7.19
C LEU A 24 -6.71 -5.98 8.46
N ASN A 25 -7.32 -5.94 9.65
CA ASN A 25 -6.58 -5.96 10.90
C ASN A 25 -5.89 -7.31 11.12
N GLY A 26 -4.59 -7.26 11.45
CA GLY A 26 -3.77 -8.45 11.62
C GLY A 26 -3.35 -9.13 10.31
N VAL A 27 -3.66 -8.55 9.15
CA VAL A 27 -3.19 -9.03 7.85
C VAL A 27 -1.77 -8.50 7.61
N GLU A 28 -0.83 -9.41 7.35
CA GLU A 28 0.57 -9.02 7.09
C GLU A 28 0.79 -8.51 5.66
N ARG A 29 -0.03 -8.96 4.71
CA ARG A 29 0.07 -8.61 3.28
C ARG A 29 -1.29 -8.45 2.63
N VAL A 30 -1.41 -7.42 1.81
CA VAL A 30 -2.61 -7.12 1.04
C VAL A 30 -2.32 -7.23 -0.44
N ARG A 31 -3.28 -7.76 -1.18
CA ARG A 31 -3.32 -7.65 -2.62
C ARG A 31 -3.90 -6.30 -2.97
N VAL A 32 -3.11 -5.50 -3.68
CA VAL A 32 -3.52 -4.21 -4.24
C VAL A 32 -3.76 -4.42 -5.72
N MET A 33 -4.98 -4.13 -6.17
CA MET A 33 -5.33 -4.12 -7.59
C MET A 33 -5.61 -2.69 -8.04
N GLN A 34 -5.04 -2.29 -9.17
CA GLN A 34 -5.25 -1.01 -9.82
C GLN A 34 -5.45 -1.25 -11.31
N GLY A 35 -6.69 -1.12 -11.78
CA GLY A 35 -7.03 -1.47 -13.16
C GLY A 35 -6.76 -2.96 -13.45
N GLU A 36 -5.93 -3.24 -14.45
CA GLU A 36 -5.53 -4.60 -14.85
C GLU A 36 -4.26 -5.11 -14.13
N SER A 37 -3.69 -4.28 -13.25
CA SER A 37 -2.44 -4.58 -12.55
C SER A 37 -2.69 -4.93 -11.10
N GLU A 38 -1.92 -5.89 -10.59
CA GLU A 38 -2.00 -6.29 -9.19
C GLU A 38 -0.61 -6.49 -8.58
N ALA A 39 -0.51 -6.22 -7.27
CA ALA A 39 0.69 -6.44 -6.49
C ALA A 39 0.33 -6.92 -5.08
N ILE A 40 1.10 -7.87 -4.55
CA ILE A 40 0.99 -8.28 -3.15
C ILE A 40 2.03 -7.50 -2.36
N LEU A 41 1.57 -6.65 -1.45
CA LEU A 41 2.43 -5.75 -0.68
C LEU A 41 2.21 -5.98 0.82
N PRO A 42 3.26 -5.89 1.65
CA PRO A 42 3.12 -5.81 3.10
C PRO A 42 2.15 -4.70 3.50
N LEU A 43 1.25 -4.98 4.44
CA LEU A 43 0.36 -3.96 5.00
C LEU A 43 1.06 -3.30 6.19
N VAL A 44 1.18 -1.98 6.15
CA VAL A 44 1.70 -1.19 7.27
C VAL A 44 0.61 -0.23 7.72
N LEU A 45 0.26 -0.31 9.00
CA LEU A 45 -0.70 0.61 9.59
C LEU A 45 0.02 1.89 10.01
N ASP A 46 -0.42 3.02 9.47
CA ASP A 46 0.20 4.32 9.69
C ASP A 46 -0.90 5.39 9.87
N GLU A 47 -0.97 5.96 11.07
CA GLU A 47 -1.98 6.95 11.46
C GLU A 47 -1.84 8.28 10.71
N THR A 48 -0.66 8.54 10.11
CA THR A 48 -0.41 9.74 9.31
C THR A 48 -1.05 9.65 7.93
N VAL A 49 -1.46 8.45 7.50
CA VAL A 49 -2.21 8.25 6.26
C VAL A 49 -3.68 8.64 6.50
N PRO A 50 -4.28 9.49 5.64
CA PRO A 50 -5.69 9.83 5.73
C PRO A 50 -6.60 8.61 5.56
N LEU A 51 -7.82 8.68 6.11
CA LEU A 51 -8.87 7.69 5.86
C LEU A 51 -9.23 7.64 4.36
N ASN A 52 -9.62 6.46 3.88
CA ASN A 52 -9.89 6.17 2.46
C ASN A 52 -8.71 6.44 1.51
N VAL A 53 -7.49 6.55 2.01
CA VAL A 53 -6.28 6.65 1.21
C VAL A 53 -5.39 5.48 1.57
N ALA A 54 -4.89 4.76 0.56
CA ALA A 54 -3.73 3.90 0.74
C ALA A 54 -2.54 4.57 0.07
N TRP A 55 -1.43 4.63 0.78
CA TRP A 55 -0.20 5.20 0.27
C TRP A 55 0.76 4.08 -0.11
N ILE A 56 1.17 4.06 -1.38
CA ILE A 56 2.06 3.03 -1.92
C ILE A 56 3.24 3.74 -2.60
N PRO A 57 4.48 3.55 -2.14
CA PRO A 57 5.65 4.16 -2.76
C PRO A 57 5.88 3.57 -4.16
N ALA A 58 5.65 4.38 -5.19
CA ALA A 58 5.88 4.02 -6.58
C ALA A 58 7.39 3.96 -6.91
N GLY A 59 7.78 3.17 -7.91
CA GLY A 59 9.16 3.09 -8.41
C GLY A 59 10.09 2.16 -7.63
N LEU A 60 9.55 1.32 -6.74
CA LEU A 60 10.28 0.23 -6.09
C LEU A 60 10.05 -1.10 -6.82
N GLU A 61 11.07 -1.97 -6.85
CA GLU A 61 10.91 -3.35 -7.33
C GLU A 61 9.77 -4.04 -6.56
N GLY A 62 8.75 -4.53 -7.26
CA GLY A 62 7.51 -5.08 -6.70
C GLY A 62 6.28 -4.18 -6.81
N VAL A 63 6.46 -2.86 -6.99
CA VAL A 63 5.37 -1.88 -7.24
C VAL A 63 5.33 -1.48 -8.72
N SER A 64 6.37 -1.83 -9.49
CA SER A 64 6.51 -1.48 -10.91
C SER A 64 5.39 -2.02 -11.83
N GLY A 65 4.55 -2.93 -11.34
CA GLY A 65 3.36 -3.40 -12.03
C GLY A 65 2.16 -2.45 -11.90
N LEU A 66 2.07 -1.65 -10.84
CA LEU A 66 1.02 -0.65 -10.64
C LEU A 66 1.30 0.54 -11.57
N GLY A 67 0.79 0.47 -12.79
CA GLY A 67 1.16 1.38 -13.89
C GLY A 67 0.81 2.87 -13.68
N ALA A 68 -0.02 3.22 -12.68
CA ALA A 68 -0.42 4.60 -12.41
C ALA A 68 -0.08 5.02 -10.97
N SER A 69 0.65 6.13 -10.81
CA SER A 69 0.99 6.69 -9.49
C SER A 69 -0.23 7.17 -8.68
N PHE A 70 -1.41 7.28 -9.30
CA PHE A 70 -2.68 7.71 -8.70
C PHE A 70 -3.85 7.00 -9.39
N GLY A 71 -4.85 6.57 -8.62
CA GLY A 71 -6.09 5.97 -9.15
C GLY A 71 -6.85 5.19 -8.08
N ASP A 72 -8.08 4.79 -8.39
CA ASP A 72 -8.84 3.88 -7.55
C ASP A 72 -8.13 2.53 -7.45
N ILE A 73 -8.01 2.04 -6.22
CA ILE A 73 -7.44 0.73 -5.92
C ILE A 73 -8.45 -0.14 -5.19
N VAL A 74 -8.36 -1.43 -5.41
CA VAL A 74 -9.08 -2.44 -4.64
C VAL A 74 -8.07 -3.14 -3.74
N LEU A 75 -8.37 -3.19 -2.45
CA LEU A 75 -7.57 -3.90 -1.46
C LEU A 75 -8.27 -5.19 -1.06
N GLU A 76 -7.56 -6.30 -1.20
CA GLU A 76 -8.01 -7.62 -0.76
C GLU A 76 -6.98 -8.26 0.17
N ARG A 77 -7.45 -9.14 1.05
CA ARG A 77 -6.58 -10.04 1.82
C ARG A 77 -5.91 -11.05 0.88
N ALA A 78 -4.60 -11.20 1.00
CA ALA A 78 -3.83 -12.21 0.26
C ALA A 78 -4.02 -13.62 0.85
#